data_AF-A0AAD7GST9-F1
#
_entry.id   AF-A0AAD7GST9-F1
#
_cell.length_a   1.000
_cell.length_b   1.000
_cell.length_c   1.000
_cell.angle_alpha   90.00
_cell.angle_beta   90.00
_cell.angle_gamma   90.00
#
_symmetry.space_group_name_H-M   'P 1'
#
loop_
_entity.id
_entity.type
_entity.pdbx_description
1 polymer ?
#
loop_
_entity_poly.entity_id
_entity_poly.type
_entity_poly.pdbx_seq_one_letter_code
_entity_poly.pdbx_strand_id
1 'polypeptide(L)'
;SDAQIIATLLMSLPPAYDSLIVALDSHAEKDNLDFVIGRLLNEETRQESEFSAAYPETSALTVRVCDKSRITCFKCRKQGHYQFECPE
;
A
#
# COMPACT_ATOMS: atom_id res chain seq x y z
N SER A 1 -20.10 -5.71 -20.24
CA SER A 1 -19.66 -4.52 -20.98
C SER A 1 -18.51 -3.88 -20.25
N ASP A 2 -17.55 -3.33 -20.97
CA ASP A 2 -16.31 -2.78 -20.41
C ASP A 2 -16.57 -1.65 -19.41
N ALA A 3 -17.61 -0.85 -19.62
CA ALA A 3 -18.07 0.16 -18.66
C ALA A 3 -18.34 -0.38 -17.25
N GLN A 4 -18.87 -1.61 -17.11
CA GLN A 4 -19.11 -2.22 -15.79
C GLN A 4 -17.82 -2.72 -15.14
N ILE A 5 -16.88 -3.18 -15.96
CA ILE A 5 -15.55 -3.63 -15.50
C ILE A 5 -14.78 -2.41 -14.99
N ILE A 6 -14.77 -1.32 -15.77
CA ILE A 6 -14.13 -0.05 -15.41
C ILE A 6 -14.72 0.49 -14.12
N ALA A 7 -16.06 0.58 -14.01
CA ALA A 7 -16.70 1.05 -12.78
C ALA A 7 -16.34 0.18 -11.57
N THR A 8 -16.36 -1.15 -11.71
CA THR A 8 -16.03 -2.07 -10.61
C THR A 8 -14.57 -1.93 -10.17
N LEU A 9 -13.65 -1.77 -11.13
CA LEU A 9 -12.24 -1.53 -10.85
C LEU A 9 -12.06 -0.22 -10.09
N LEU A 10 -12.60 0.89 -10.60
CA LEU A 10 -12.42 2.22 -9.99
C LEU A 10 -13.03 2.29 -8.58
N MET A 11 -14.13 1.58 -8.30
CA MET A 11 -14.72 1.49 -6.96
C MET A 11 -13.92 0.62 -5.98
N SER A 12 -13.07 -0.28 -6.48
CA SER A 12 -12.24 -1.17 -5.64
C SER A 12 -10.87 -0.58 -5.26
N LEU A 13 -10.49 0.55 -5.87
CA LEU A 13 -9.19 1.18 -5.64
C LEU A 13 -9.11 1.89 -4.28
N PRO A 14 -7.92 1.94 -3.65
CA PRO A 14 -7.71 2.71 -2.42
C PRO A 14 -7.89 4.23 -2.63
N PRO A 15 -8.14 5.01 -1.55
CA PRO A 15 -8.30 6.47 -1.62
C PRO A 15 -7.12 7.23 -2.25
N ALA A 16 -5.91 6.62 -2.26
CA ALA A 16 -4.75 7.19 -2.94
C ALA A 16 -4.98 7.44 -4.44
N TYR A 17 -5.93 6.74 -5.06
CA TYR A 17 -6.26 6.86 -6.48
C TYR A 17 -7.41 7.84 -6.75
N ASP A 18 -8.00 8.49 -5.74
CA ASP A 18 -9.15 9.41 -5.92
C ASP A 18 -8.87 10.52 -6.93
N SER A 19 -7.65 11.08 -6.91
CA SER A 19 -7.24 12.13 -7.85
C SER A 19 -7.21 11.62 -9.30
N LEU A 20 -6.76 10.38 -9.51
CA LEU A 20 -6.78 9.73 -10.82
C LEU A 20 -8.21 9.44 -11.26
N ILE A 21 -9.07 8.96 -10.35
CA ILE A 21 -10.47 8.65 -10.65
C ILE A 21 -11.22 9.90 -11.14
N VAL A 22 -11.03 11.05 -10.47
CA VAL A 22 -11.62 12.33 -10.90
C VAL A 22 -11.11 12.73 -12.29
N ALA A 23 -9.80 12.59 -12.54
CA ALA A 23 -9.23 12.90 -13.85
C ALA A 23 -9.76 11.98 -14.96
N LEU A 24 -9.90 10.69 -14.67
CA LEU A 24 -10.45 9.69 -15.60
C LEU A 24 -11.93 9.94 -15.90
N ASP A 25 -12.74 10.30 -14.91
CA ASP A 25 -14.18 10.52 -15.12
C ASP A 25 -14.48 11.73 -16.03
N SER A 26 -13.55 12.69 -16.05
CA SER A 26 -13.58 13.86 -16.95
C SER A 26 -13.05 13.58 -18.37
N HIS A 27 -12.44 12.41 -18.62
CA HIS A 27 -11.78 12.09 -19.88
C HIS A 27 -12.77 11.55 -20.93
N ALA A 28 -12.60 11.94 -22.19
CA ALA A 28 -13.47 11.53 -23.29
C ALA A 28 -13.40 10.02 -23.60
N GLU A 29 -12.27 9.38 -23.29
CA GLU A 29 -12.01 7.95 -23.55
C GLU A 29 -12.21 7.07 -22.30
N LYS A 30 -12.98 7.52 -21.31
CA LYS A 30 -13.15 6.79 -20.04
C LYS A 30 -13.82 5.42 -20.16
N ASP A 31 -14.52 5.17 -21.26
CA ASP A 31 -15.16 3.88 -21.56
C ASP A 31 -14.20 2.88 -22.23
N ASN A 32 -13.00 3.33 -22.60
CA ASN A 32 -11.96 2.47 -23.18
C ASN A 32 -11.13 1.82 -22.07
N LEU A 33 -11.28 0.49 -21.93
CA LEU A 33 -10.60 -0.27 -20.90
C LEU A 33 -9.06 -0.20 -21.02
N ASP A 34 -8.49 -0.25 -22.22
CA ASP A 34 -7.04 -0.18 -22.44
C ASP A 34 -6.47 1.18 -21.99
N PHE A 35 -7.21 2.27 -22.25
CA PHE A 35 -6.83 3.60 -21.80
C PHE A 35 -6.82 3.70 -20.26
N VAL A 36 -7.85 3.15 -19.61
CA VAL A 36 -7.95 3.14 -18.13
C VAL A 36 -6.82 2.30 -17.53
N ILE A 37 -6.53 1.12 -18.09
CA ILE A 37 -5.43 0.27 -17.64
C ILE A 37 -4.09 1.01 -17.76
N GLY A 38 -3.81 1.64 -18.91
CA GLY A 38 -2.57 2.39 -19.11
C GLY A 38 -2.41 3.55 -18.11
N ARG A 39 -3.52 4.23 -17.78
CA ARG A 39 -3.53 5.29 -16.76
C ARG A 39 -3.31 4.78 -15.35
N LEU A 40 -3.88 3.63 -14.99
CA LEU A 40 -3.68 3.00 -13.70
C LEU A 40 -2.23 2.55 -13.49
N LEU A 41 -1.63 1.89 -14.49
CA LEU A 41 -0.23 1.47 -14.44
C LEU A 41 0.73 2.66 -14.31
N ASN A 42 0.45 3.77 -15.00
CA ASN A 42 1.24 4.98 -14.88
C ASN A 42 1.13 5.61 -13.47
N GLU A 43 -0.07 5.61 -12.89
CA GLU A 43 -0.30 6.12 -11.55
C GLU A 43 0.35 5.23 -10.47
N GLU A 44 0.31 3.91 -10.64
CA GLU A 44 1.03 2.96 -9.78
C GLU A 44 2.54 3.23 -9.79
N THR A 45 3.13 3.40 -10.98
CA THR A 45 4.56 3.76 -11.12
C THR A 45 4.89 5.07 -10.40
N ARG A 46 3.99 6.08 -10.50
CA ARG A 46 4.15 7.36 -9.79
C ARG A 46 4.10 7.15 -8.28
N GLN A 47 3.13 6.38 -7.80
CA GLN A 47 3.00 6.06 -6.37
C GLN A 47 4.20 5.27 -5.84
N GLU A 48 4.75 4.30 -6.58
CA GLU A 48 5.97 3.58 -6.18
C GLU A 48 7.16 4.53 -6.03
N SER A 49 7.29 5.52 -6.92
CA SER A 49 8.35 6.53 -6.83
C SER A 49 8.17 7.47 -5.64
N GLU A 50 6.93 7.85 -5.31
CA GLU A 50 6.62 8.71 -4.16
C GLU A 50 6.71 7.96 -2.84
N PHE A 51 6.31 6.68 -2.83
CA PHE A 51 6.51 5.76 -1.73
C PHE A 51 8.06 5.69 -1.54
N SER A 52 8.86 5.30 -2.55
CA SER A 52 10.32 5.13 -2.40
C SER A 52 11.09 6.44 -2.14
N ALA A 53 10.53 7.61 -2.49
CA ALA A 53 11.08 8.91 -2.10
C ALA A 53 10.73 9.31 -0.67
N ALA A 54 9.56 8.91 -0.15
CA ALA A 54 9.13 9.18 1.22
C ALA A 54 9.79 8.25 2.26
N TYR A 55 10.24 7.06 1.85
CA TYR A 55 11.17 6.23 2.61
C TYR A 55 12.35 5.84 1.70
N PRO A 56 13.56 6.38 1.90
CA PRO A 56 14.71 5.94 1.13
C PRO A 56 14.93 4.45 1.38
N GLU A 57 14.90 3.70 0.28
CA GLU A 57 15.08 2.25 0.18
C GLU A 57 16.30 1.78 1.00
N THR A 58 16.08 1.25 2.22
CA THR A 58 17.03 0.32 2.83
C THR A 58 16.81 -1.02 2.13
N SER A 59 17.75 -1.38 1.25
CA SER A 59 17.79 -2.63 0.51
C SER A 59 17.52 -3.86 1.40
N ALA A 60 16.79 -4.83 0.83
CA ALA A 60 16.74 -6.26 1.17
C ALA A 60 16.43 -6.67 2.63
N LEU A 61 15.34 -7.43 2.82
CA LEU A 61 15.11 -8.28 4.02
C LEU A 61 15.16 -7.57 5.38
N THR A 62 14.66 -6.35 5.54
CA THR A 62 14.37 -5.87 6.90
C THR A 62 13.00 -6.39 7.30
N VAL A 63 12.97 -7.56 7.95
CA VAL A 63 11.97 -7.83 9.00
C VAL A 63 11.86 -6.52 9.77
N ARG A 64 10.65 -5.99 9.95
CA ARG A 64 10.44 -4.90 10.92
C ARG A 64 10.94 -5.47 12.24
N VAL A 65 12.18 -5.17 12.61
CA VAL A 65 12.69 -5.44 13.94
C VAL A 65 11.92 -4.46 14.80
N CYS A 66 10.73 -4.88 15.21
CA CYS A 66 9.99 -4.20 16.24
C CYS A 66 10.92 -4.22 17.44
N ASP A 67 11.44 -3.06 17.84
CA ASP A 67 12.38 -2.91 18.95
C ASP A 67 11.79 -3.55 20.21
N LYS A 68 12.09 -4.85 20.40
CA LYS A 68 11.58 -5.64 21.53
C LYS A 68 12.10 -5.10 22.86
N SER A 69 13.12 -4.25 22.83
CA SER A 69 13.68 -3.51 23.96
C SER A 69 12.63 -2.74 24.77
N ARG A 70 11.54 -2.26 24.14
CA ARG A 70 10.45 -1.56 24.86
C ARG A 70 9.29 -2.48 25.26
N ILE A 71 9.31 -3.73 24.81
CA ILE A 71 8.26 -4.71 25.05
C ILE A 71 8.52 -5.38 26.38
N THR A 72 7.57 -5.24 27.31
CA THR A 72 7.64 -5.84 28.65
C THR A 72 6.84 -7.13 28.67
N CYS A 73 7.47 -8.23 29.05
CA CYS A 73 6.82 -9.51 29.18
C CYS A 73 5.81 -9.51 30.35
N PHE A 74 4.57 -9.91 30.09
CA PHE A 74 3.52 -9.96 31.13
C PHE A 74 3.74 -11.07 32.16
N LYS A 75 4.55 -12.10 31.83
CA LYS A 75 4.85 -13.23 32.72
C LYS A 75 5.99 -12.90 33.69
N CYS A 76 7.15 -12.48 33.19
CA CYS A 76 8.36 -12.26 34.02
C CYS A 76 8.67 -10.77 34.28
N ARG A 77 7.89 -9.84 33.69
CA ARG A 77 8.07 -8.37 33.79
C ARG A 77 9.43 -7.85 33.29
N LYS A 78 10.23 -8.67 32.60
CA LYS A 78 11.46 -8.25 31.94
C LYS A 78 11.17 -7.71 30.54
N GLN A 79 12.01 -6.79 30.08
CA GLN A 79 11.94 -6.23 28.74
C GLN A 79 12.67 -7.12 27.72
N GLY A 80 12.37 -6.97 26.43
CA GLY A 80 13.11 -7.62 25.34
C GLY A 80 12.38 -8.80 24.67
N HIS A 81 11.23 -9.25 25.19
CA HIS A 81 10.52 -10.42 24.65
C HIS A 81 9.02 -10.40 24.96
N TYR A 82 8.25 -11.12 24.15
CA TYR A 82 6.83 -11.38 24.39
C TYR A 82 6.62 -12.56 25.35
N GLN A 83 5.43 -12.66 25.95
CA GLN A 83 5.10 -13.74 26.88
C GLN A 83 5.34 -15.15 26.31
N PHE A 84 5.17 -15.33 25.00
CA PHE A 84 5.42 -16.63 24.34
C PHE A 84 6.92 -16.98 24.22
N GLU A 85 7.79 -15.98 24.17
CA GLU A 85 9.27 -16.12 24.08
C GLU A 85 9.92 -16.03 25.47
N CYS A 86 9.15 -16.15 26.55
CA CYS A 86 9.67 -16.02 27.91
C CYS A 86 10.55 -17.24 28.23
N PRO A 87 11.86 -17.05 28.50
CA PRO A 87 12.67 -18.13 29.06
C PRO A 87 12.05 -18.50 30.41
N GLU A 88 11.86 -19.80 30.64
CA GLU A 88 11.16 -20.33 31.82
C GLU A 88 11.70 -19.78 33.15
#